data_AF-A0ABD2N3A9-F1
#
_entry.id   AF-A0ABD2N3A9-F1
#
_cell.length_a   1.000
_cell.length_b   1.000
_cell.length_c   1.000
_cell.angle_alpha   90.00
_cell.angle_beta   90.00
_cell.angle_gamma   90.00
#
_symmetry.space_group_name_H-M   'P 1'
#
loop_
_entity.id
_entity.type
_entity.pdbx_description
1 polymer ?
#
loop_
_entity_poly.entity_id
_entity_poly.type
_entity_poly.pdbx_seq_one_letter_code
_entity_poly.pdbx_strand_id
1 'polypeptide(L)'
;MVAYPSSLKRTYKADKIPIQTDLQAVADLKTRTKPLQKWKIESAYWPEFRQNIDETITTFLITEDINETINIFSHIIKESANKLIGKIKPSTHKTPVSWWSGGIAKALRETKHLTYSKTQYTENNIEFERLRSKSRYLIKKKQKRNVAKLYLQHLNLGGFYLVKFHYQ
;
A
#
# COMPACT_ATOMS: atom_id res chain seq x y z
N MET A 1 2.58 18.00 -70.02
CA MET A 1 2.71 17.98 -68.53
C MET A 1 1.31 18.32 -68.00
N VAL A 2 0.60 17.53 -67.22
CA VAL A 2 0.97 16.54 -66.20
C VAL A 2 -0.13 15.46 -66.16
N ALA A 3 0.28 14.19 -66.14
CA ALA A 3 -0.61 13.07 -65.84
C ALA A 3 -0.78 12.97 -64.31
N TYR A 4 -2.01 12.94 -63.81
CA TYR A 4 -2.30 12.57 -62.43
C TYR A 4 -2.72 11.09 -62.39
N PRO A 5 -2.03 10.23 -61.64
CA PRO A 5 -2.38 8.83 -61.56
C PRO A 5 -3.63 8.61 -60.69
N SER A 6 -4.49 7.76 -61.22
CA SER A 6 -5.49 6.87 -60.61
C SER A 6 -5.68 6.94 -59.08
N SER A 7 -6.95 7.12 -58.71
CA SER A 7 -7.47 7.04 -57.35
C SER A 7 -7.14 5.70 -56.67
N LEU A 8 -6.29 5.75 -55.65
CA LEU A 8 -6.09 4.64 -54.71
C LEU A 8 -7.29 4.55 -53.77
N LYS A 9 -8.12 3.50 -53.92
CA LYS A 9 -9.07 3.09 -52.88
C LYS A 9 -8.28 2.68 -51.63
N ARG A 10 -8.22 3.54 -50.62
CA ARG A 10 -7.78 3.16 -49.27
C ARG A 10 -9.00 2.95 -48.37
N THR A 11 -9.44 1.70 -48.29
CA THR A 11 -10.19 1.24 -47.12
C THR A 11 -9.19 0.77 -46.08
N TYR A 12 -8.99 1.54 -45.01
CA TYR A 12 -8.36 1.01 -43.80
C TYR A 12 -9.36 1.07 -42.65
N LYS A 13 -9.92 -0.11 -42.36
CA LYS A 13 -10.53 -0.39 -41.06
C LYS A 13 -9.41 -0.54 -40.04
N ALA A 14 -9.32 0.43 -39.13
CA ALA A 14 -8.96 0.26 -37.72
C ALA A 14 -9.02 1.64 -37.08
N ASP A 15 -10.13 1.94 -36.40
CA ASP A 15 -10.24 3.05 -35.46
C ASP A 15 -9.31 2.78 -34.27
N LYS A 16 -8.01 2.93 -34.49
CA LYS A 16 -6.96 2.94 -33.48
C LYS A 16 -6.33 4.31 -33.50
N ILE A 17 -7.07 5.28 -32.97
CA ILE A 17 -6.54 6.61 -32.71
C ILE A 17 -5.49 6.43 -31.60
N PRO A 18 -4.20 6.75 -31.83
CA PRO A 18 -3.21 6.70 -30.78
C PRO A 18 -3.51 7.81 -29.77
N ILE A 19 -3.83 7.44 -28.53
CA ILE A 19 -3.93 8.40 -27.43
C ILE A 19 -2.50 8.77 -27.04
N GLN A 20 -2.08 9.98 -27.39
CA GLN A 20 -0.86 10.57 -26.86
C GLN A 20 -1.19 11.13 -25.47
N THR A 21 -0.62 10.53 -24.42
CA THR A 21 -0.72 11.05 -23.05
C THR A 21 0.57 11.77 -22.70
N ASP A 22 0.53 13.10 -22.69
CA ASP A 22 1.63 13.90 -22.18
C ASP A 22 1.56 13.96 -20.65
N LEU A 23 2.54 13.35 -20.00
CA LEU A 23 2.71 13.45 -18.55
C LEU A 23 3.38 14.80 -18.24
N GLN A 24 2.57 15.83 -18.01
CA GLN A 24 3.06 17.06 -17.42
C GLN A 24 3.32 16.82 -15.93
N ALA A 25 4.59 16.82 -15.55
CA ALA A 25 5.00 16.77 -14.14
C ALA A 25 4.63 18.10 -13.46
N VAL A 26 3.39 18.20 -12.98
CA VAL A 26 2.91 19.37 -12.23
C VAL A 26 3.47 19.28 -10.81
N ALA A 27 4.55 20.04 -10.58
CA ALA A 27 5.20 20.31 -9.30
C ALA A 27 5.64 19.09 -8.47
N ASP A 28 6.65 19.29 -7.62
CA ASP A 28 7.10 18.27 -6.68
C ASP A 28 5.93 17.82 -5.81
N LEU A 29 5.50 16.57 -6.01
CA LEU A 29 4.53 15.91 -5.15
C LEU A 29 5.10 15.94 -3.73
N LYS A 30 4.62 16.87 -2.89
CA LYS A 30 5.01 16.94 -1.48
C LYS A 30 4.77 15.58 -0.87
N THR A 31 5.84 14.84 -0.61
CA THR A 31 5.75 13.53 0.01
C THR A 31 5.17 13.73 1.39
N ARG A 32 3.98 13.16 1.60
CA ARG A 32 3.21 13.42 2.79
C ARG A 32 3.90 12.76 3.98
N THR A 33 4.51 13.56 4.86
CA THR A 33 5.32 13.09 5.99
C THR A 33 4.50 12.41 7.10
N LYS A 34 3.19 12.71 7.18
CA LYS A 34 2.28 12.14 8.18
C LYS A 34 1.16 11.34 7.51
N PRO A 35 0.84 10.13 8.01
CA PRO A 35 -0.26 9.33 7.49
C PRO A 35 -1.59 10.09 7.63
N LEU A 36 -2.46 9.99 6.63
CA LEU A 36 -3.82 10.50 6.71
C LEU A 36 -4.55 9.80 7.85
N GLN A 37 -5.03 10.57 8.83
CA GLN A 37 -6.10 10.07 9.68
C GLN A 37 -7.37 9.97 8.83
N LYS A 38 -7.87 8.75 8.67
CA LYS A 38 -9.14 8.46 7.99
C LYS A 38 -10.23 8.33 9.04
N TRP A 39 -11.47 8.67 8.71
CA TRP A 39 -12.61 8.40 9.59
C TRP A 39 -12.86 6.90 9.71
N LYS A 40 -13.26 6.45 10.92
CA LYS A 40 -13.54 5.03 11.17
C LYS A 40 -15.03 4.75 10.93
N ILE A 41 -15.38 4.61 9.65
CA ILE A 41 -16.76 4.43 9.17
C ILE A 41 -17.45 3.23 9.83
N GLU A 42 -16.71 2.15 10.10
CA GLU A 42 -17.25 0.93 10.72
C GLU A 42 -17.74 1.12 12.17
N SER A 43 -17.24 2.12 12.88
CA SER A 43 -17.67 2.44 14.26
C SER A 43 -18.54 3.68 14.33
N ALA A 44 -19.03 4.18 13.19
CA ALA A 44 -19.86 5.37 13.12
C ALA A 44 -21.26 5.09 13.70
N TYR A 45 -21.71 5.94 14.61
CA TYR A 45 -23.10 5.95 15.04
C TYR A 45 -23.93 6.86 14.12
N TRP A 46 -24.40 6.29 13.01
CA TRP A 46 -25.13 7.01 11.96
C TRP A 46 -26.44 7.69 12.39
N PRO A 47 -27.25 7.13 13.31
CA PRO A 47 -28.51 7.77 13.71
C PRO A 47 -28.28 9.15 14.35
N GLU A 48 -27.38 9.25 15.31
CA GLU A 48 -27.04 10.53 15.98
C GLU A 48 -26.31 11.48 15.03
N PHE A 49 -25.51 10.95 14.11
CA PHE A 49 -24.86 11.77 13.08
C PHE A 49 -25.88 12.45 12.18
N ARG A 50 -26.92 11.73 11.75
CA ARG A 50 -28.01 12.33 10.97
C ARG A 50 -28.76 13.37 11.78
N GLN A 51 -29.17 13.04 13.00
CA GLN A 51 -29.89 13.96 13.87
C GLN A 51 -29.12 15.27 14.11
N ASN A 52 -27.81 15.17 14.41
CA ASN A 52 -26.96 16.34 14.63
C ASN A 52 -26.85 17.21 13.36
N ILE A 53 -26.72 16.59 12.19
CA ILE A 53 -26.73 17.32 10.92
C ILE A 53 -28.08 17.99 10.69
N ASP A 54 -29.19 17.30 10.90
CA ASP A 54 -30.53 17.85 10.67
C ASP A 54 -30.79 19.05 11.59
N GLU A 55 -30.43 18.95 12.88
CA GLU A 55 -30.53 20.04 13.86
C GLU A 55 -29.68 21.27 13.47
N THR A 56 -28.45 21.05 13.03
CA THR A 56 -27.52 22.13 12.64
C THR A 56 -27.88 22.75 11.29
N ILE A 57 -28.46 21.99 10.36
CA ILE A 57 -28.98 22.52 9.10
C ILE A 57 -30.26 23.33 9.34
N THR A 58 -31.12 22.96 10.29
CA THR A 58 -32.33 23.76 10.56
C THR A 58 -32.03 25.17 11.09
N THR A 59 -30.86 25.38 11.69
CA THR A 59 -30.39 26.70 12.13
C THR A 59 -29.51 27.42 11.10
N PHE A 60 -29.31 26.81 9.92
CA PHE A 60 -28.45 27.31 8.86
C PHE A 60 -29.09 28.46 8.07
N LEU A 61 -28.34 29.55 7.89
CA LEU A 61 -28.69 30.66 7.00
C LEU A 61 -27.89 30.51 5.70
N ILE A 62 -28.61 30.43 4.58
CA ILE A 62 -28.01 30.44 3.24
C ILE A 62 -27.46 31.85 2.98
N THR A 63 -26.18 31.95 2.66
CA THR A 63 -25.55 33.22 2.26
C THR A 63 -25.73 33.45 0.76
N GLU A 64 -25.61 34.70 0.30
CA GLU A 64 -25.67 35.04 -1.13
C GLU A 64 -24.49 34.44 -1.92
N ASP A 65 -23.35 34.20 -1.25
CA ASP A 65 -22.21 33.50 -1.83
C ASP A 65 -22.35 31.97 -1.67
N ILE A 66 -22.58 31.31 -2.81
CA ILE A 66 -22.69 29.86 -2.92
C ILE A 66 -21.41 29.16 -2.40
N ASN A 67 -20.23 29.72 -2.65
CA ASN A 67 -18.97 29.11 -2.21
C ASN A 67 -18.85 29.13 -0.69
N GLU A 68 -19.27 30.22 -0.07
CA GLU A 68 -19.31 30.35 1.39
C GLU A 68 -20.31 29.38 2.00
N THR A 69 -21.52 29.29 1.43
CA THR A 69 -22.54 28.31 1.80
C THR A 69 -21.99 26.87 1.75
N ILE A 70 -21.29 26.50 0.67
CA ILE A 70 -20.67 25.16 0.53
C ILE A 70 -19.58 24.94 1.58
N ASN A 71 -18.77 25.96 1.89
CA ASN A 71 -17.71 25.86 2.87
C ASN A 71 -18.27 25.65 4.29
N ILE A 72 -19.31 26.38 4.65
CA ILE A 72 -19.97 26.24 5.96
C ILE A 72 -20.65 24.87 6.05
N PHE A 73 -21.38 24.44 5.02
CA PHE A 73 -22.00 23.12 4.99
C PHE A 73 -20.95 21.99 5.12
N SER A 74 -19.85 22.12 4.38
CA SER A 74 -18.71 21.19 4.49
C SER A 74 -18.09 21.20 5.88
N HIS A 75 -18.10 22.34 6.57
CA HIS A 75 -17.61 22.47 7.94
C HIS A 75 -18.53 21.73 8.93
N ILE A 76 -19.86 21.90 8.82
CA ILE A 76 -20.87 21.21 9.64
C ILE A 76 -20.72 19.69 9.54
N ILE A 77 -20.57 19.16 8.31
CA ILE A 77 -20.36 17.72 8.09
C ILE A 77 -19.06 17.25 8.76
N LYS A 78 -17.97 18.00 8.59
CA LYS A 78 -16.67 17.64 9.17
C LYS A 78 -16.68 17.68 10.70
N GLU A 79 -17.29 18.69 11.29
CA GLU A 79 -17.51 18.84 12.73
C GLU A 79 -18.28 17.64 13.29
N SER A 80 -19.43 17.34 12.68
CA SER A 80 -20.28 16.21 13.08
C SER A 80 -19.54 14.88 12.96
N ALA A 81 -18.77 14.69 11.89
CA ALA A 81 -17.97 13.48 11.68
C ALA A 81 -16.82 13.38 12.70
N ASN A 82 -16.20 14.49 13.08
CA ASN A 82 -15.17 14.51 14.12
C ASN A 82 -15.73 14.14 15.49
N LYS A 83 -16.96 14.54 15.80
CA LYS A 83 -17.64 14.21 17.06
C LYS A 83 -18.09 12.74 17.11
N LEU A 84 -18.67 12.22 16.02
CA LEU A 84 -19.47 10.98 16.07
C LEU A 84 -18.89 9.77 15.32
N ILE A 85 -17.99 9.97 14.35
CA ILE A 85 -17.44 8.88 13.51
C ILE A 85 -16.05 8.43 13.97
N GLY A 86 -15.34 9.28 14.73
CA GLY A 86 -13.99 8.99 15.20
C GLY A 86 -12.97 8.82 14.06
N LYS A 87 -11.68 8.77 14.41
CA LYS A 87 -10.58 8.63 13.44
C LYS A 87 -9.78 7.36 13.67
N ILE A 88 -9.39 6.72 12.58
CA ILE A 88 -8.44 5.61 12.56
C ILE A 88 -7.09 6.15 13.03
N LYS A 89 -6.60 5.59 14.14
CA LYS A 89 -5.23 5.85 14.59
C LYS A 89 -4.28 5.17 13.62
N PRO A 90 -3.35 5.90 12.98
CA PRO A 90 -2.36 5.27 12.12
C PRO A 90 -1.52 4.32 12.98
N SER A 91 -1.41 3.06 12.55
CA SER A 91 -0.52 2.11 13.21
C SER A 91 0.93 2.58 13.02
N THR A 92 1.54 3.10 14.08
CA THR A 92 2.94 3.51 14.13
C THR A 92 3.87 2.32 14.33
N HIS A 93 3.36 1.21 14.82
CA HIS A 93 4.13 0.01 15.12
C HIS A 93 4.02 -0.98 13.97
N LYS A 94 4.97 -0.91 13.05
CA LYS A 94 5.33 -2.12 12.29
C LYS A 94 6.10 -2.99 13.26
N THR A 95 5.49 -4.05 13.78
CA THR A 95 6.22 -5.08 14.54
C THR A 95 7.37 -5.55 13.64
N PRO A 96 8.64 -5.30 13.98
CA PRO A 96 9.74 -5.70 13.14
C PRO A 96 9.74 -7.22 13.14
N VAL A 97 9.27 -7.83 12.05
CA VAL A 97 9.23 -9.28 11.97
C VAL A 97 10.66 -9.75 12.08
N SER A 98 10.94 -10.72 12.95
CA SER A 98 12.31 -11.08 13.36
C SER A 98 13.26 -11.45 12.21
N TRP A 99 12.73 -11.73 11.02
CA TRP A 99 13.48 -11.97 9.79
C TRP A 99 13.88 -10.71 9.00
N TRP A 100 13.41 -9.51 9.35
CA TRP A 100 13.81 -8.22 8.73
C TRP A 100 15.18 -7.70 9.22
N SER A 101 16.21 -8.55 9.29
CA SER A 101 17.59 -8.01 9.39
C SER A 101 17.96 -7.31 8.09
N GLY A 102 18.81 -6.27 8.15
CA GLY A 102 19.28 -5.53 6.98
C GLY A 102 19.74 -6.42 5.81
N GLY A 103 20.42 -7.54 6.11
CA GLY A 103 20.83 -8.50 5.09
C GLY A 103 19.68 -9.27 4.40
N ILE A 104 18.59 -9.58 5.12
CA ILE A 104 17.41 -10.25 4.54
C ILE A 104 16.56 -9.25 3.77
N ALA A 105 16.41 -8.03 4.31
CA ALA A 105 15.73 -6.94 3.61
C ALA A 105 16.43 -6.58 2.30
N LYS A 106 17.77 -6.55 2.29
CA LYS A 106 18.57 -6.36 1.07
C LYS A 106 18.32 -7.48 0.05
N ALA A 107 18.42 -8.74 0.47
CA ALA A 107 18.15 -9.89 -0.41
C ALA A 107 16.73 -9.87 -1.01
N LEU A 108 15.71 -9.47 -0.24
CA LEU A 108 14.34 -9.32 -0.73
C LEU A 108 14.18 -8.19 -1.74
N ARG A 109 14.87 -7.06 -1.54
CA ARG A 109 14.86 -5.95 -2.52
C ARG A 109 15.51 -6.38 -3.83
N GLU A 110 16.66 -7.05 -3.76
CA GLU A 110 17.37 -7.60 -4.92
C GLU A 110 16.48 -8.57 -5.71
N THR A 111 15.72 -9.45 -5.05
CA THR A 111 14.74 -10.32 -5.76
C THR A 111 13.63 -9.56 -6.46
N LYS A 112 13.13 -8.47 -5.84
CA LYS A 112 11.99 -7.70 -6.37
C LYS A 112 12.36 -6.89 -7.61
N HIS A 113 13.60 -6.38 -7.67
CA HIS A 113 14.10 -5.64 -8.84
C HIS A 113 14.06 -6.50 -10.11
N LEU A 114 14.35 -7.79 -10.02
CA LEU A 114 14.32 -8.69 -11.17
C LEU A 114 12.88 -9.05 -11.62
N THR A 115 11.90 -9.13 -10.70
CA THR A 115 10.48 -9.33 -11.09
C THR A 115 9.89 -8.17 -11.91
N TYR A 116 10.44 -6.96 -11.79
CA TYR A 116 10.01 -5.81 -12.59
C TYR A 116 10.64 -5.81 -13.99
N SER A 117 11.79 -6.49 -14.14
CA SER A 117 12.39 -6.78 -15.43
C SER A 117 11.68 -7.97 -16.08
N LYS A 118 10.48 -7.74 -16.63
CA LYS A 118 9.76 -8.70 -17.49
C LYS A 118 10.44 -8.88 -18.85
N THR A 119 11.75 -9.06 -18.87
CA THR A 119 12.49 -9.35 -20.08
C THR A 119 12.55 -10.85 -20.28
N GLN A 120 12.18 -11.32 -21.48
CA GLN A 120 12.01 -12.74 -21.83
C GLN A 120 13.35 -13.51 -21.95
N TYR A 121 14.41 -13.04 -21.28
CA TYR A 121 15.73 -13.64 -21.36
C TYR A 121 15.91 -14.68 -20.26
N THR A 122 16.38 -15.87 -20.65
CA THR A 122 16.60 -17.02 -19.77
C THR A 122 17.60 -16.72 -18.65
N GLU A 123 18.62 -15.90 -18.91
CA GLU A 123 19.63 -15.49 -17.94
C GLU A 123 19.02 -14.71 -16.75
N ASN A 124 18.09 -13.80 -17.03
CA ASN A 124 17.40 -13.01 -16.00
C ASN A 124 16.53 -13.90 -15.11
N ASN A 125 15.97 -14.97 -15.66
CA ASN A 125 15.19 -15.94 -14.90
C ASN A 125 16.08 -16.83 -14.00
N ILE A 126 17.26 -17.22 -14.48
CA ILE A 126 18.25 -17.95 -13.68
C ILE A 126 18.73 -17.07 -12.50
N GLU A 127 19.02 -15.79 -12.76
CA GLU A 127 19.43 -14.86 -11.71
C GLU A 127 18.32 -14.63 -10.68
N PHE A 128 17.07 -14.49 -11.15
CA PHE A 128 15.91 -14.37 -10.27
C PHE A 128 15.76 -15.58 -9.35
N GLU A 129 15.83 -16.81 -9.88
CA GLU A 129 15.72 -18.02 -9.06
C GLU A 129 16.89 -18.19 -8.08
N ARG A 130 18.11 -17.77 -8.47
CA ARG A 130 19.27 -17.70 -7.56
C ARG A 130 19.01 -16.74 -6.39
N LEU A 131 18.59 -15.51 -6.67
CA LEU A 131 18.31 -14.51 -5.63
C LEU A 131 17.13 -14.94 -4.75
N ARG A 132 16.09 -15.53 -5.35
CA ARG A 132 14.92 -16.06 -4.65
C ARG A 132 15.32 -17.17 -3.69
N SER A 133 16.15 -18.12 -4.13
CA SER A 133 16.67 -19.20 -3.30
C SER A 133 17.52 -18.67 -2.15
N LYS A 134 18.41 -17.70 -2.42
CA LYS A 134 19.23 -17.02 -1.41
C LYS A 134 18.39 -16.36 -0.33
N SER A 135 17.35 -15.61 -0.71
CA SER A 135 16.45 -14.95 0.25
C SER A 135 15.73 -15.96 1.15
N ARG A 136 15.18 -17.04 0.57
CA ARG A 136 14.51 -18.13 1.31
C ARG A 136 15.46 -18.83 2.28
N TYR A 137 16.69 -19.10 1.87
CA TYR A 137 17.71 -19.70 2.73
C TYR A 137 18.02 -18.81 3.94
N LEU A 138 18.25 -17.51 3.71
CA LEU A 138 18.57 -16.58 4.80
C LEU A 138 17.44 -16.47 5.82
N ILE A 139 16.18 -16.45 5.35
CA ILE A 139 15.00 -16.47 6.22
C ILE A 139 14.97 -17.74 7.07
N LYS A 140 15.07 -18.93 6.45
CA LYS A 140 15.07 -20.22 7.16
C LYS A 140 16.23 -20.32 8.15
N LYS A 141 17.45 -19.90 7.76
CA LYS A 141 18.64 -19.92 8.62
C LYS A 141 18.43 -19.06 9.87
N LYS A 142 17.85 -17.87 9.71
CA LYS A 142 17.60 -16.96 10.83
C LYS A 142 16.48 -17.47 11.74
N GLN A 143 15.42 -18.04 11.16
CA GLN A 143 14.35 -18.70 11.94
C GLN A 143 14.91 -19.84 12.79
N LYS A 144 15.73 -20.74 12.22
CA LYS A 144 16.39 -21.82 12.97
C LYS A 144 17.24 -21.31 14.13
N ARG A 145 18.04 -20.24 13.91
CA ARG A 145 18.85 -19.61 14.97
C ARG A 145 17.99 -19.01 16.08
N ASN A 146 16.90 -18.32 15.73
CA ASN A 146 15.98 -17.75 16.72
C ASN A 146 15.32 -18.84 17.55
N VAL A 147 14.87 -19.93 16.90
CA VAL A 147 14.30 -21.10 17.59
C VAL A 147 15.32 -21.71 18.54
N ALA A 148 16.55 -21.98 18.08
CA ALA A 148 17.61 -22.50 18.93
C ALA A 148 17.94 -21.58 20.13
N LYS A 149 17.92 -20.26 19.92
CA LYS A 149 18.13 -19.28 21.00
C LYS A 149 17.01 -19.32 22.04
N LEU A 150 15.75 -19.45 21.61
CA LEU A 150 14.62 -19.60 22.52
C LEU A 150 14.71 -20.89 23.34
N TYR A 151 15.10 -22.01 22.71
CA TYR A 151 15.36 -23.27 23.42
C TYR A 151 16.46 -23.12 24.49
N LEU A 152 17.60 -22.48 24.16
CA LEU A 152 18.68 -22.25 25.12
C LEU A 152 18.28 -21.31 26.26
N GLN A 153 17.46 -20.28 25.98
CA GLN A 153 16.92 -19.41 27.02
C GLN A 153 15.99 -20.17 27.97
N HIS A 154 15.14 -21.05 27.45
CA HIS A 154 14.31 -21.93 28.27
C HIS A 154 15.15 -22.89 29.12
N LEU A 155 16.23 -23.46 28.57
CA LEU A 155 17.15 -24.35 29.31
C LEU A 155 17.94 -23.61 30.41
N ASN A 156 18.24 -22.33 30.23
CA ASN A 156 18.93 -21.51 31.24
C ASN A 156 18.00 -20.98 32.35
N LEU A 157 16.67 -20.93 32.10
CA LEU A 157 15.66 -20.43 33.05
C LEU A 157 14.91 -21.55 33.79
N GLY A 158 15.03 -22.80 33.35
CA GLY A 158 14.39 -23.96 33.98
C GLY A 158 15.41 -25.05 34.27
N GLY A 159 15.54 -25.41 35.55
CA GLY A 159 16.40 -26.48 36.04
C GLY A 159 16.26 -27.80 35.27
N PHE A 160 17.36 -28.54 35.25
CA PHE A 160 17.59 -29.84 34.62
C PHE A 160 16.36 -30.76 34.52
N TYR A 161 15.88 -30.97 33.29
CA TYR A 161 15.22 -32.22 32.92
C TYR A 161 15.91 -32.80 31.68
N LEU A 162 16.72 -33.83 31.91
CA LEU A 162 17.35 -34.65 30.87
C LEU A 162 16.28 -35.46 30.14
N VAL A 163 15.84 -35.00 28.97
CA VAL A 163 15.11 -35.87 28.05
C VAL A 163 16.14 -36.64 27.21
N LYS A 164 16.48 -37.86 27.65
CA LYS A 164 17.23 -38.83 26.85
C LYS A 164 16.29 -39.39 25.77
N PHE A 165 16.59 -39.13 24.51
CA PHE A 165 15.97 -39.84 23.40
C PHE A 165 16.78 -41.11 23.10
N HIS A 166 16.22 -42.28 23.39
CA HIS A 166 16.69 -43.55 22.85
C HIS A 166 16.11 -43.72 21.44
N TYR A 167 16.98 -43.93 20.46
CA TYR A 167 16.60 -44.44 19.16
C TYR A 167 16.82 -45.95 19.18
N GLN A 168 15.77 -46.71 18.86
CA GLN A 168 15.87 -48.12 18.45
C GLN A 168 16.26 -48.19 16.97
#